data_AF-A0A662Y3E2-F1
#
_entry.id   AF-A0A662Y3E2-F1
#
_cell.length_a   1.000
_cell.length_b   1.000
_cell.length_c   1.000
_cell.angle_alpha   90.00
_cell.angle_beta   90.00
_cell.angle_gamma   90.00
#
_symmetry.space_group_name_H-M   'P 1'
#
loop_
_entity.id
_entity.type
_entity.pdbx_description
1 polymer ?
#
loop_
_entity_poly.entity_id
_entity_poly.type
_entity_poly.pdbx_seq_one_letter_code
_entity_poly.pdbx_strand_id
1 'polypeptide(L)'
;MHCCSHNHIQLVLHDGEPVFFNQRDGPFMPTLKLLHKVPHVMKHVRADKGAIPFVLSGANVMCPGLTSAGGDMPESLAVGTPVVGAFDSALRTHYGGYP
;
A
#
# COMPACT_ATOMS: atom_id res chain seq x y z
N MET A 1 2.27 26.14 8.25
CA MET A 1 1.19 25.13 8.23
C MET A 1 -0.01 25.73 7.53
N HIS A 2 -0.23 25.43 6.26
CA HIS A 2 -1.41 25.88 5.52
C HIS A 2 -2.31 24.67 5.32
N CYS A 3 -3.38 24.59 6.12
CA CYS A 3 -4.35 23.50 6.11
C CYS A 3 -5.59 23.94 5.32
N CYS A 4 -5.57 23.76 4.00
CA CYS A 4 -6.77 23.83 3.19
C CYS A 4 -6.83 22.58 2.29
N SER A 5 -7.49 21.54 2.78
CA SER A 5 -7.92 20.40 1.98
C SER A 5 -9.23 19.90 2.57
N HIS A 6 -10.27 19.83 1.74
CA HIS A 6 -11.62 19.40 2.09
C HIS A 6 -11.69 17.97 2.70
N ASN A 7 -10.56 17.26 2.78
CA ASN A 7 -10.44 15.90 3.27
C ASN A 7 -9.51 15.74 4.50
N HIS A 8 -9.08 16.84 5.14
CA HIS A 8 -8.24 16.84 6.35
C HIS A 8 -7.03 15.89 6.25
N ILE A 9 -6.19 16.07 5.23
CA ILE A 9 -4.99 15.27 5.03
C ILE A 9 -3.78 16.01 5.61
N GLN A 10 -3.02 15.33 6.47
CA GLN A 10 -1.74 15.82 7.00
C GLN A 10 -0.59 15.05 6.33
N LEU A 11 0.46 15.75 5.94
CA LEU A 11 1.63 15.16 5.30
C LEU A 11 2.87 15.44 6.17
N VAL A 12 3.63 14.39 6.45
CA VAL A 12 4.94 14.48 7.11
C VAL A 12 6.00 14.47 6.03
N LEU A 13 6.84 15.49 6.02
CA LEU A 13 7.96 15.62 5.09
C LEU A 13 9.28 15.46 5.84
N HIS A 14 10.22 14.74 5.24
CA HIS A 14 11.60 14.65 5.68
C HIS A 14 12.49 15.07 4.51
N ASP A 15 13.31 16.11 4.69
CA ASP A 15 14.16 16.69 3.64
C ASP A 15 13.43 17.00 2.32
N GLY A 16 12.17 17.46 2.43
CA GLY A 16 11.33 17.79 1.28
C GLY A 16 10.64 16.58 0.61
N GLU A 17 10.91 15.35 1.05
CA GLU A 17 10.20 14.16 0.58
C GLU A 17 9.02 13.79 1.50
N PRO A 18 7.83 13.48 0.95
CA PRO A 18 6.71 13.02 1.76
C PRO A 18 6.95 11.57 2.24
N VAL A 19 7.05 11.40 3.56
CA VAL A 19 7.33 10.10 4.20
C VAL A 19 6.07 9.42 4.73
N PHE A 20 5.18 10.19 5.37
CA PHE A 20 3.93 9.69 5.91
C PHE A 20 2.77 10.62 5.57
N PHE A 21 1.58 10.05 5.48
CA PHE A 21 0.33 10.80 5.39
C PHE A 21 -0.65 10.33 6.46
N ASN A 22 -1.48 11.24 6.94
CA ASN A 22 -2.59 10.96 7.84
C ASN A 22 -3.86 11.52 7.20
N GLN A 23 -4.92 10.74 7.20
CA GLN A 23 -6.24 11.18 6.78
C GLN A 23 -7.13 11.33 8.03
N ARG A 24 -7.58 12.56 8.28
CA ARG A 24 -8.34 12.96 9.48
C ARG A 24 -7.53 12.65 10.76
N ASP A 25 -8.06 11.74 11.59
CA ASP A 25 -7.49 11.29 12.86
C ASP A 25 -7.07 9.80 12.79
N GLY A 26 -6.78 9.32 11.57
CA GLY A 26 -6.32 7.95 11.34
C GLY A 26 -4.88 7.73 11.77
N PRO A 27 -4.38 6.49 11.66
CA PRO A 27 -2.95 6.22 11.83
C PRO A 27 -2.14 6.84 10.69
N PHE A 28 -0.87 7.16 10.96
CA PHE A 28 0.05 7.58 9.92
C PHE A 28 0.39 6.41 8.99
N MET A 29 0.10 6.59 7.71
CA MET A 29 0.39 5.64 6.65
C MET A 29 1.67 6.05 5.92
N PRO A 30 2.61 5.12 5.67
CA PRO A 30 3.82 5.42 4.91
C PRO A 30 3.47 5.67 3.44
N THR A 31 4.26 6.50 2.77
CA THR A 31 4.17 6.63 1.31
C THR A 31 4.79 5.41 0.62
N LEU A 32 4.30 5.09 -0.58
CA LEU A 32 4.89 4.02 -1.42
C LEU A 32 6.39 4.25 -1.68
N LYS A 33 6.83 5.52 -1.80
CA LYS A 33 8.24 5.88 -1.96
C LYS A 33 9.09 5.44 -0.75
N LEU A 34 8.61 5.70 0.47
CA LEU A 34 9.29 5.27 1.68
C LEU A 34 9.33 3.74 1.76
N LEU A 35 8.22 3.08 1.44
CA LEU A 35 8.14 1.63 1.47
C LEU A 35 9.05 0.94 0.45
N HIS A 36 9.24 1.53 -0.73
CA HIS A 36 10.20 1.05 -1.72
C HIS A 36 11.66 1.17 -1.22
N LYS A 37 11.97 2.16 -0.39
CA LYS A 37 13.30 2.33 0.24
C LYS A 37 13.48 1.38 1.43
N VAL A 38 12.43 1.19 2.23
CA VAL A 38 12.46 0.38 3.47
C VAL A 38 11.23 -0.54 3.52
N PRO A 39 11.29 -1.74 2.92
CA PRO A 39 10.15 -2.64 2.84
C PRO A 39 9.75 -3.22 4.21
N HIS A 40 10.64 -3.21 5.20
CA HIS A 40 10.39 -3.80 6.53
C HIS A 40 9.52 -2.95 7.46
N VAL A 41 9.08 -1.74 7.02
CA VAL A 41 8.27 -0.82 7.85
C VAL A 41 6.87 -1.37 8.11
N MET A 42 6.34 -2.24 7.25
CA MET A 42 4.98 -2.75 7.36
C MET A 42 4.89 -4.20 6.88
N LYS A 43 3.89 -4.94 7.36
CA LYS A 43 3.58 -6.28 6.88
C LYS A 43 3.04 -6.23 5.45
N HIS A 44 3.52 -7.16 4.63
CA HIS A 44 3.12 -7.30 3.24
C HIS A 44 2.06 -8.38 3.10
N VAL A 45 1.10 -8.14 2.22
CA VAL A 45 0.06 -9.08 1.82
C VAL A 45 0.12 -9.17 0.31
N ARG A 46 0.18 -10.39 -0.24
CA ARG A 46 0.29 -10.58 -1.68
C ARG A 46 -1.10 -10.72 -2.28
N ALA A 47 -1.40 -9.88 -3.26
CA ALA A 47 -2.61 -10.00 -4.06
C ALA A 47 -2.35 -10.83 -5.33
N ASP A 48 -3.39 -11.50 -5.81
CA ASP A 48 -3.35 -12.28 -7.04
C ASP A 48 -3.08 -11.41 -8.28
N LYS A 49 -2.52 -12.00 -9.33
CA LYS A 49 -2.22 -11.36 -10.61
C LYS A 49 -3.45 -10.71 -11.25
N GLY A 50 -4.62 -11.35 -11.14
CA GLY A 50 -5.88 -10.82 -11.66
C GLY A 50 -6.35 -9.55 -10.95
N ALA A 51 -5.93 -9.32 -9.70
CA ALA A 51 -6.34 -8.18 -8.89
C ALA A 51 -5.49 -6.92 -9.14
N ILE A 52 -4.26 -7.07 -9.64
CA ILE A 52 -3.30 -5.99 -9.86
C ILE A 52 -3.90 -4.78 -10.62
N PRO A 53 -4.53 -4.93 -11.80
CA PRO A 53 -5.06 -3.78 -12.54
C PRO A 53 -6.15 -3.02 -11.76
N PHE A 54 -6.95 -3.72 -10.97
CA PHE A 54 -7.99 -3.12 -10.14
C PHE A 54 -7.40 -2.36 -8.95
N VAL A 55 -6.38 -2.92 -8.29
CA VAL A 55 -5.69 -2.26 -7.17
C VAL A 55 -4.97 -1.00 -7.63
N LEU A 56 -4.31 -1.03 -8.78
CA LEU A 56 -3.68 0.16 -9.37
C LEU A 56 -4.68 1.24 -9.76
N SER A 57 -5.93 0.84 -10.05
CA SER A 57 -7.05 1.74 -10.31
C SER A 57 -7.70 2.27 -9.00
N GLY A 58 -7.17 1.92 -7.83
CA GLY A 58 -7.66 2.34 -6.52
C GLY A 58 -8.83 1.51 -5.97
N ALA A 59 -9.09 0.33 -6.52
CA ALA A 59 -10.10 -0.58 -5.99
C ALA A 59 -9.63 -1.25 -4.70
N ASN A 60 -10.60 -1.58 -3.83
CA ASN A 60 -10.35 -2.37 -2.63
C ASN A 60 -9.97 -3.81 -2.98
N VAL A 61 -9.07 -4.41 -2.19
CA VAL A 61 -8.73 -5.82 -2.31
C VAL A 61 -9.78 -6.67 -1.61
N MET A 62 -10.40 -7.58 -2.35
CA MET A 62 -11.42 -8.50 -1.83
C MET A 62 -10.79 -9.85 -1.44
N CYS A 63 -11.41 -10.57 -0.49
CA CYS A 63 -10.88 -11.83 0.04
C CYS A 63 -10.43 -12.85 -1.03
N PRO A 64 -11.17 -13.08 -2.14
CA PRO A 64 -10.75 -14.03 -3.17
C PRO A 64 -9.40 -13.69 -3.81
N GLY A 65 -9.03 -12.41 -3.86
CA GLY A 65 -7.74 -11.96 -4.37
C GLY A 65 -6.56 -12.21 -3.43
N LEU A 66 -6.83 -12.62 -2.19
CA LEU A 66 -5.83 -12.93 -1.16
C LEU A 66 -5.74 -14.42 -0.85
N THR A 67 -6.83 -15.17 -1.02
CA THR A 67 -6.91 -16.60 -0.73
C THR A 67 -6.71 -17.49 -1.97
N SER A 68 -6.46 -16.90 -3.14
CA SER A 68 -6.16 -17.68 -4.35
C SER A 68 -4.74 -18.24 -4.33
N ALA A 69 -4.42 -19.14 -5.27
CA ALA A 69 -3.09 -19.75 -5.34
C ALA A 69 -1.93 -18.75 -5.53
N GLY A 70 -2.23 -17.53 -6.01
CA GLY A 70 -1.26 -16.44 -6.15
C GLY A 70 -1.27 -15.42 -5.01
N GLY A 71 -2.23 -15.52 -4.09
CA GLY A 71 -2.35 -14.68 -2.91
C GLY A 71 -1.60 -15.28 -1.72
N ASP A 72 -1.07 -14.42 -0.86
CA ASP A 72 -0.39 -14.80 0.38
C ASP A 72 -0.84 -13.85 1.48
N MET A 73 -1.45 -14.43 2.51
CA MET A 73 -2.00 -13.70 3.65
C MET A 73 -1.36 -14.24 4.94
N PRO A 74 -0.62 -13.40 5.69
CA PRO A 74 -0.03 -13.83 6.95
C PRO A 74 -1.13 -14.07 7.99
N GLU A 75 -1.09 -15.21 8.69
CA GLU A 75 -2.17 -15.70 9.57
C GLU A 75 -2.47 -14.83 10.80
N SER A 76 -1.57 -13.90 11.16
CA SER A 76 -1.66 -13.11 12.40
C SER A 76 -1.93 -11.61 12.15
N LEU A 77 -3.02 -11.27 11.46
CA LEU A 77 -3.45 -9.88 11.25
C LEU A 77 -4.74 -9.58 12.01
N ALA A 78 -4.68 -8.61 12.93
CA ALA A 78 -5.87 -8.10 13.61
C ALA A 78 -6.61 -7.09 12.72
N VAL A 79 -7.93 -7.00 12.88
CA VAL A 79 -8.75 -6.00 12.19
C VAL A 79 -8.23 -4.60 12.50
N GLY A 80 -8.07 -3.77 11.46
CA GLY A 80 -7.54 -2.41 11.58
C GLY A 80 -6.02 -2.29 11.54
N THR A 81 -5.30 -3.41 11.40
CA THR A 81 -3.84 -3.39 11.20
C THR A 81 -3.53 -2.85 9.79
N PRO A 82 -2.72 -1.79 9.65
CA PRO A 82 -2.30 -1.33 8.33
C PRO A 82 -1.33 -2.35 7.70
N VAL A 83 -1.56 -2.66 6.44
CA VAL A 83 -0.77 -3.60 5.64
C VAL A 83 -0.51 -3.02 4.26
N VAL A 84 0.52 -3.52 3.59
CA VAL A 84 0.81 -3.14 2.20
C VAL A 84 0.50 -4.31 1.29
N GLY A 85 -0.21 -4.03 0.20
CA GLY A 85 -0.23 -4.91 -0.96
C GLY A 85 1.16 -5.03 -1.58
N ALA A 86 1.78 -6.19 -1.45
CA ALA A 86 2.98 -6.54 -2.19
C ALA A 86 2.60 -7.14 -3.54
N PHE A 87 3.25 -6.63 -4.58
CA PHE A 87 3.33 -7.28 -5.87
C PHE A 87 4.66 -8.03 -5.91
N ASP A 88 4.61 -9.33 -6.12
CA ASP A 88 5.81 -10.19 -6.10
C ASP A 88 6.91 -9.67 -7.03
N SER A 89 8.17 -9.80 -6.62
CA SER A 89 9.33 -9.31 -7.39
C SER A 89 9.48 -10.00 -8.75
N ALA A 90 8.91 -11.20 -8.96
CA ALA A 90 8.84 -11.85 -10.27
C ALA A 90 7.81 -11.20 -11.22
N LEU A 91 6.85 -10.42 -10.71
CA LEU A 91 5.96 -9.60 -11.54
C LEU A 91 6.63 -8.32 -12.05
N ARG A 92 7.76 -7.90 -11.46
CA ARG A 92 8.58 -6.79 -11.99
C ARG A 92 9.08 -7.10 -13.40
N THR A 93 9.31 -8.37 -13.73
CA THR A 93 9.71 -8.83 -15.06
C THR A 93 8.55 -8.85 -16.06
N HIS A 94 7.31 -9.03 -15.59
CA HIS A 94 6.11 -9.15 -16.45
C HIS A 94 5.30 -7.86 -16.61
N TYR A 95 5.35 -6.95 -15.63
CA TYR A 95 4.66 -5.65 -15.63
C TYR A 95 5.61 -4.45 -15.60
N GLY A 96 6.94 -4.66 -15.74
CA GLY A 96 7.96 -3.62 -15.84
C GLY A 96 7.94 -2.77 -17.13
N GLY A 97 6.81 -2.76 -17.84
CA GLY A 97 6.59 -2.02 -19.08
C GLY A 97 5.36 -1.11 -19.05
N TYR A 98 4.79 -0.83 -17.88
CA TYR A 98 3.86 0.28 -17.73
C TYR A 98 4.67 1.56 -17.45
N PRO A 99 4.45 2.68 -18.19
CA PRO A 99 5.19 3.93 -18.00
C PRO A 99 5.04 4.50 -16.59
#